data_AF-A0A1V4I982-F1
#
_entry.id   AF-A0A1V4I982-F1
#
_cell.length_a   1.000
_cell.length_b   1.000
_cell.length_c   1.000
_cell.angle_alpha   90.00
_cell.angle_beta   90.00
_cell.angle_gamma   90.00
#
_symmetry.space_group_name_H-M   'P 1'
#
loop_
_entity.id
_entity.type
_entity.pdbx_description
1 polymer ?
#
loop_
_entity_poly.entity_id
_entity_poly.type
_entity_poly.pdbx_seq_one_letter_code
_entity_poly.pdbx_strand_id
1 'polypeptide(L)'
;MMIKKEKILKDIKNRITFLIKHLSKKKLEEKLGFEEIDFSDLYFPKYTFQYISPGGNSSMSVDVKFDLENLEKFIEYLSEKIKWQNSVEGQRALMTPKLREFIKERDNYTCRICHNSTEKEPNLLLEIDHIVPISRGGKTEVENLQTLRWKCNRRKGAKLVV
;
A
#
# COMPACT_ATOMS: atom_id res chain seq x y z
N MET A 1 16.91 4.12 13.83
CA MET A 1 18.15 3.56 14.43
C MET A 1 18.18 3.70 15.95
N MET A 2 17.86 4.89 16.49
CA MET A 2 17.78 5.18 17.95
C MET A 2 16.87 4.22 18.74
N ILE A 3 15.65 3.94 18.27
CA ILE A 3 14.68 3.05 18.95
C ILE A 3 15.23 1.63 19.12
N LYS A 4 16.03 1.15 18.16
CA LYS A 4 16.64 -0.18 18.19
C LYS A 4 17.78 -0.25 19.21
N LYS A 5 18.58 0.81 19.31
CA LYS A 5 19.64 0.98 20.34
C LYS A 5 19.04 0.94 21.74
N GLU A 6 17.99 1.73 21.99
CA GLU A 6 17.34 1.78 23.31
C GLU A 6 16.75 0.43 23.72
N LYS A 7 16.12 -0.30 22.79
CA LYS A 7 15.58 -1.63 23.05
C LYS A 7 16.66 -2.63 23.46
N ILE A 8 17.78 -2.66 22.72
CA ILE A 8 18.92 -3.56 23.02
C ILE A 8 19.54 -3.22 24.38
N LEU A 9 19.75 -1.92 24.67
CA LEU A 9 20.28 -1.47 25.95
C LEU A 9 19.35 -1.82 27.12
N LYS A 10 18.04 -1.83 26.89
CA LYS A 10 17.03 -2.26 27.88
C LYS A 10 17.09 -3.77 28.14
N ASP A 11 17.26 -4.57 27.10
CA ASP A 11 17.30 -6.04 27.21
C ASP A 11 18.56 -6.55 27.92
N ILE A 12 19.70 -5.89 27.72
CA ILE A 12 20.98 -6.26 28.37
C ILE A 12 21.15 -5.63 29.76
N LYS A 13 20.23 -4.75 30.19
CA LYS A 13 20.34 -3.94 31.42
C LYS A 13 20.58 -4.77 32.69
N ASN A 14 20.01 -5.97 32.76
CA ASN A 14 20.14 -6.86 33.92
C ASN A 14 21.33 -7.83 33.82
N ARG A 15 22.02 -7.85 32.68
CA ARG A 15 23.18 -8.72 32.41
C ARG A 15 24.51 -7.97 32.53
N ILE A 16 24.46 -6.68 32.87
CA ILE A 16 25.61 -5.78 32.94
C ILE A 16 25.65 -5.15 34.33
N THR A 17 26.84 -5.07 34.94
CA THR A 17 27.01 -4.50 36.27
C THR A 17 26.74 -3.00 36.28
N PHE A 18 26.33 -2.48 37.45
CA PHE A 18 26.06 -1.06 37.66
C PHE A 18 27.27 -0.18 37.29
N LEU A 19 28.48 -0.64 37.62
CA LEU A 19 29.74 0.04 37.31
C LEU A 19 29.92 0.25 35.81
N ILE A 20 29.73 -0.79 34.99
CA ILE A 20 29.85 -0.68 33.53
C ILE A 20 28.78 0.25 32.97
N LYS A 21 27.55 0.16 33.50
CA LYS A 21 26.42 0.99 33.07
C LYS A 21 26.65 2.49 33.30
N HIS A 22 27.28 2.87 34.40
CA HIS A 22 27.46 4.28 34.77
C HIS A 22 28.84 4.84 34.43
N LEU A 23 29.91 4.09 34.65
CA LEU A 23 31.29 4.57 34.48
C LEU A 23 31.83 4.32 33.07
N SER A 24 31.22 3.41 32.31
CA SER A 24 31.71 3.00 31.00
C SER A 24 30.62 3.00 29.93
N LYS A 25 29.56 3.78 30.11
CA LYS A 25 28.43 3.85 29.17
C LYS A 25 28.87 4.03 27.72
N LYS A 26 29.72 5.02 27.45
CA LYS A 26 30.23 5.31 26.09
C LYS A 26 31.01 4.13 25.51
N LYS A 27 31.94 3.57 26.29
CA LYS A 27 32.75 2.41 25.91
C LYS A 27 31.91 1.14 25.67
N LEU A 28 30.84 0.96 26.44
CA LEU A 28 29.88 -0.12 26.25
C LEU A 28 29.12 0.06 24.94
N GLU A 29 28.64 1.27 24.65
CA GLU A 29 27.95 1.57 23.39
C GLU A 29 28.85 1.32 22.18
N GLU A 30 30.10 1.80 22.22
CA GLU A 30 31.13 1.51 21.19
C GLU A 30 31.38 0.01 21.02
N LYS A 31 31.56 -0.76 22.12
CA LYS A 31 31.80 -2.21 22.06
C LYS A 31 30.59 -3.02 21.57
N LEU A 32 29.39 -2.48 21.70
CA LEU A 32 28.17 -3.06 21.13
C LEU A 32 27.97 -2.68 19.65
N GLY A 33 28.89 -1.90 19.07
CA GLY A 33 28.81 -1.43 17.69
C GLY A 33 27.82 -0.29 17.49
N PHE A 34 27.43 0.41 18.57
CA PHE A 34 26.67 1.65 18.47
C PHE A 34 27.63 2.82 18.25
N GLU A 35 28.19 2.89 17.04
CA GLU A 35 28.96 4.04 16.61
C GLU A 35 28.02 5.20 16.23
N GLU A 36 28.32 6.41 16.70
CA GLU A 36 27.66 7.61 16.21
C GLU A 36 28.23 7.94 14.84
N ILE A 37 27.39 7.78 13.82
CA ILE A 37 27.75 8.18 12.46
C ILE A 37 27.50 9.68 12.38
N ASP A 38 28.57 10.44 12.15
CA ASP A 38 28.46 11.87 11.88
C ASP A 38 27.93 12.08 10.46
N PHE A 39 26.76 12.71 10.37
CA PHE A 39 26.09 13.03 9.11
C PHE A 39 26.19 14.51 8.76
N SER A 40 27.02 15.28 9.47
CA SER A 40 27.14 16.74 9.29
C SER A 40 27.62 17.13 7.89
N ASP A 41 28.42 16.28 7.25
CA ASP A 41 28.93 16.49 5.89
C ASP A 41 28.00 15.93 4.79
N LEU A 42 26.84 15.36 5.14
CA LEU A 42 25.92 14.84 4.15
C LEU A 42 25.23 15.97 3.39
N TYR A 43 25.49 16.01 2.08
CA TYR A 43 24.69 16.80 1.16
C TYR A 43 23.36 16.09 0.88
N PHE A 44 22.25 16.70 1.32
CA PHE A 44 20.92 16.24 0.96
C PHE A 44 20.37 17.06 -0.22
N PRO A 45 19.96 16.41 -1.32
CA PRO A 45 19.39 17.11 -2.45
C PRO A 45 18.09 17.81 -2.05
N LYS A 46 17.89 19.01 -2.59
CA LYS A 46 16.70 19.83 -2.38
C LYS A 46 15.96 19.95 -3.70
N TYR A 47 14.70 19.55 -3.71
CA TYR A 47 13.80 19.68 -4.85
C TYR A 47 12.82 20.82 -4.57
N THR A 48 12.77 21.80 -5.47
CA THR A 48 11.83 22.92 -5.37
C THR A 48 10.70 22.70 -6.36
N PHE A 49 9.48 22.56 -5.83
CA PHE A 49 8.26 22.42 -6.60
C PHE A 49 7.61 23.79 -6.72
N GLN A 50 7.48 24.28 -7.96
CA GLN A 50 6.86 25.56 -8.25
C GLN A 50 5.57 25.37 -9.03
N TYR A 51 4.55 26.11 -8.63
CA TYR A 51 3.28 26.20 -9.32
C TYR A 51 2.98 27.66 -9.62
N ILE A 52 2.51 27.95 -10.83
CA ILE A 52 1.94 29.23 -11.21
C ILE A 52 0.59 28.91 -11.87
N SER A 53 -0.47 29.61 -11.48
CA SER A 53 -1.79 29.40 -12.07
C SER A 53 -1.78 29.81 -13.55
N PRO A 54 -2.64 29.22 -14.40
CA PRO A 54 -2.64 29.52 -15.84
C PRO A 54 -2.79 31.01 -16.18
N GLY A 55 -3.51 31.77 -15.35
CA GLY A 55 -3.68 33.21 -15.49
C GLY A 55 -2.63 34.06 -14.76
N GLY A 56 -1.62 33.46 -14.13
CA GLY A 56 -0.55 34.16 -13.41
C GLY A 56 -0.95 34.77 -12.06
N ASN A 57 -2.23 34.69 -11.67
CA ASN A 57 -2.77 35.34 -10.47
C ASN A 57 -2.39 34.66 -9.15
N SER A 58 -1.75 33.49 -9.20
CA SER A 58 -1.33 32.76 -8.00
C SER A 58 -0.07 31.98 -8.29
N SER A 59 0.86 31.98 -7.33
CA SER A 59 2.04 31.14 -7.37
C SER A 59 2.30 30.48 -6.02
N MET A 60 2.96 29.35 -6.04
CA MET A 60 3.38 28.60 -4.86
C MET A 60 4.75 28.00 -5.13
N SER A 61 5.64 28.02 -4.14
CA SER A 61 6.94 27.36 -4.19
C SER A 61 7.12 26.58 -2.90
N VAL A 62 7.40 25.29 -3.01
CA VAL A 62 7.63 24.41 -1.86
C VAL A 62 8.95 23.70 -2.05
N ASP A 63 9.75 23.71 -1.01
CA ASP A 63 11.03 23.04 -0.96
C ASP A 63 10.91 21.71 -0.22
N VAL A 64 11.35 20.63 -0.85
CA VAL A 64 11.45 19.30 -0.25
C VAL A 64 12.92 18.90 -0.23
N LYS A 65 13.49 18.83 0.98
CA LYS A 65 14.85 18.35 1.20
C LYS A 65 14.81 16.84 1.45
N PHE A 66 15.65 16.08 0.78
CA PHE A 66 15.68 14.63 0.93
C PHE A 66 16.56 14.19 2.12
N ASP A 67 16.29 14.76 3.29
CA ASP A 67 16.96 14.46 4.55
C ASP A 67 16.31 13.26 5.27
N LEU A 68 16.90 12.86 6.41
CA LEU A 68 16.44 11.72 7.19
C LEU A 68 14.97 11.88 7.64
N GLU A 69 14.57 13.09 8.05
CA GLU A 69 13.20 13.35 8.51
C GLU A 69 12.18 13.19 7.37
N ASN A 70 12.44 13.77 6.20
CA ASN A 70 11.53 13.64 5.06
C ASN A 70 11.55 12.22 4.47
N LEU A 71 12.66 11.51 4.57
CA LEU A 71 12.73 10.10 4.17
C LEU A 71 11.86 9.22 5.06
N GLU A 72 11.89 9.42 6.38
CA GLU A 72 11.02 8.69 7.31
C GLU A 72 9.54 8.95 7.01
N LYS A 73 9.15 10.22 6.82
CA LYS A 73 7.79 10.59 6.40
C LYS A 73 7.39 9.95 5.07
N PHE A 74 8.31 9.88 4.11
CA PHE A 74 8.06 9.27 2.81
C PHE A 74 7.84 7.75 2.92
N ILE A 75 8.62 7.07 3.76
CA ILE A 75 8.44 5.65 4.04
C ILE A 75 7.06 5.38 4.67
N GLU A 76 6.65 6.22 5.62
CA GLU A 76 5.31 6.13 6.23
C GLU A 76 4.21 6.33 5.19
N TYR A 77 4.32 7.37 4.37
CA TYR A 77 3.39 7.62 3.26
C TYR A 77 3.27 6.42 2.31
N LEU A 78 4.39 5.82 1.91
CA LEU A 78 4.38 4.64 1.05
C LEU A 78 3.72 3.44 1.73
N SER A 79 4.00 3.22 3.02
CA SER A 79 3.39 2.16 3.83
C SER A 79 1.86 2.32 3.90
N GLU A 80 1.37 3.53 4.15
CA GLU A 80 -0.05 3.84 4.15
C GLU A 80 -0.69 3.62 2.78
N LYS A 81 -0.02 4.04 1.71
CA LYS A 81 -0.51 3.84 0.34
C LYS A 81 -0.64 2.35 -0.01
N ILE A 82 0.34 1.54 0.38
CA ILE A 82 0.30 0.08 0.18
C ILE A 82 -0.83 -0.54 1.01
N LYS A 83 -1.01 -0.14 2.27
CA LYS A 83 -2.10 -0.61 3.12
C LYS A 83 -3.46 -0.29 2.49
N TRP A 84 -3.64 0.93 2.01
CA TRP A 84 -4.87 1.35 1.34
C TRP A 84 -5.12 0.55 0.06
N GLN A 85 -4.10 0.38 -0.79
CA GLN A 85 -4.24 -0.42 -2.01
C GLN A 85 -4.67 -1.87 -1.74
N ASN A 86 -4.22 -2.46 -0.63
CA ASN A 86 -4.58 -3.82 -0.24
C ASN A 86 -5.87 -3.91 0.59
N SER A 87 -6.50 -2.78 0.93
CA SER A 87 -7.74 -2.76 1.70
C SER A 87 -8.94 -3.15 0.82
N VAL A 88 -10.07 -3.49 1.46
CA VAL A 88 -11.31 -3.81 0.74
C VAL A 88 -11.80 -2.61 -0.08
N GLU A 89 -11.70 -1.42 0.51
CA GLU A 89 -12.07 -0.14 -0.09
C GLU A 89 -11.18 0.18 -1.29
N GLY A 90 -9.86 0.03 -1.14
CA GLY A 90 -8.90 0.26 -2.23
C GLY A 90 -9.14 -0.69 -3.40
N GLN A 91 -9.31 -1.99 -3.12
CA GLN A 91 -9.61 -2.97 -4.16
C GLN A 91 -10.93 -2.68 -4.88
N ARG A 92 -11.96 -2.22 -4.17
CA ARG A 92 -13.24 -1.81 -4.80
C ARG A 92 -13.09 -0.54 -5.64
N ALA A 93 -12.27 0.42 -5.22
CA ALA A 93 -12.03 1.65 -5.96
C ALA A 93 -11.34 1.41 -7.32
N LEU A 94 -10.55 0.33 -7.44
CA LEU A 94 -9.93 -0.09 -8.71
C LEU A 94 -10.95 -0.57 -9.76
N MET A 95 -12.19 -0.89 -9.36
CA MET A 95 -13.24 -1.41 -10.24
C MET A 95 -13.90 -0.31 -11.09
N THR A 96 -13.13 0.29 -11.99
CA THR A 96 -13.56 1.39 -12.86
C THR A 96 -14.60 0.95 -13.91
N PRO A 97 -15.42 1.87 -14.45
CA PRO A 97 -16.35 1.55 -15.55
C PRO A 97 -15.66 0.94 -16.76
N LYS A 98 -14.48 1.47 -17.14
CA LYS A 98 -13.67 0.95 -18.26
C LYS A 98 -13.24 -0.49 -18.02
N LEU A 99 -12.78 -0.81 -16.80
CA LEU A 99 -12.42 -2.18 -16.44
C LEU A 99 -13.64 -3.09 -16.48
N ARG A 100 -14.79 -2.65 -15.97
CA ARG A 100 -16.02 -3.45 -16.00
C ARG A 100 -16.42 -3.81 -17.42
N GLU A 101 -16.37 -2.85 -18.33
CA GLU A 101 -16.73 -3.08 -19.73
C GLU A 101 -15.74 -4.02 -20.42
N PHE A 102 -14.44 -3.79 -20.22
CA PHE A 102 -13.41 -4.68 -20.74
C PHE A 102 -13.60 -6.14 -20.30
N ILE A 103 -13.94 -6.40 -19.03
CA ILE A 103 -14.19 -7.77 -18.54
C ILE A 103 -15.46 -8.37 -19.17
N LYS A 104 -16.52 -7.58 -19.39
CA LYS A 104 -17.72 -8.05 -20.09
C LYS A 104 -17.43 -8.40 -21.54
N GLU A 105 -16.71 -7.54 -22.26
CA GLU A 105 -16.29 -7.79 -23.63
C GLU A 105 -15.44 -9.06 -23.73
N ARG A 106 -14.42 -9.21 -22.86
CA ARG A 106 -13.57 -10.41 -22.79
C ARG A 106 -14.40 -11.69 -22.61
N ASP A 107 -15.43 -11.61 -21.77
CA ASP A 107 -16.31 -12.74 -21.48
C ASP A 107 -17.48 -12.87 -22.48
N ASN A 108 -17.45 -12.14 -23.60
CA ASN A 108 -18.50 -12.07 -24.62
C ASN A 108 -19.90 -11.82 -24.03
N TYR A 109 -19.99 -10.91 -23.06
CA TYR A 109 -21.22 -10.59 -22.32
C TYR A 109 -21.96 -11.86 -21.86
N THR A 110 -21.20 -12.84 -21.38
CA THR A 110 -21.70 -14.16 -21.00
C THR A 110 -21.30 -14.49 -19.56
N CYS A 111 -22.28 -14.96 -18.78
CA CYS A 111 -22.04 -15.43 -17.42
C CYS A 111 -21.06 -16.61 -17.41
N ARG A 112 -19.94 -16.47 -16.70
CA ARG A 112 -18.89 -17.50 -16.63
C ARG A 112 -19.26 -18.76 -15.84
N ILE A 113 -20.37 -18.74 -15.07
CA ILE A 113 -20.86 -19.90 -14.29
C ILE A 113 -21.95 -20.68 -15.02
N CYS A 114 -22.91 -20.01 -15.65
CA CYS A 114 -24.09 -20.66 -16.24
C CYS A 114 -24.23 -20.48 -17.75
N HIS A 115 -23.27 -19.78 -18.38
CA HIS A 115 -23.19 -19.59 -19.83
C HIS A 115 -24.42 -18.92 -20.47
N ASN A 116 -25.20 -18.18 -19.69
CA ASN A 116 -26.26 -17.33 -20.22
C ASN A 116 -25.68 -15.99 -20.67
N SER A 117 -26.13 -15.48 -21.80
CA SER A 117 -25.58 -14.29 -22.44
C SER A 117 -26.67 -13.26 -22.72
N THR A 118 -26.27 -12.01 -22.93
CA THR A 118 -27.19 -10.95 -23.36
C THR A 118 -27.73 -11.17 -24.79
N GLU A 119 -27.06 -11.97 -25.60
CA GLU A 119 -27.57 -12.38 -26.91
C GLU A 119 -28.83 -13.26 -26.78
N LYS A 120 -28.83 -14.19 -25.81
CA LYS A 120 -29.98 -15.07 -25.53
C LYS A 120 -31.08 -14.36 -24.74
N GLU A 121 -30.68 -13.51 -23.80
CA GLU A 121 -31.58 -12.74 -22.95
C GLU A 121 -31.14 -11.26 -22.95
N PRO A 122 -31.69 -10.40 -23.84
CA PRO A 122 -31.25 -9.01 -23.99
C PRO A 122 -31.28 -8.17 -22.71
N ASN A 123 -32.21 -8.49 -21.80
CA ASN A 123 -32.39 -7.80 -20.52
C ASN A 123 -31.62 -8.46 -19.36
N LEU A 124 -30.68 -9.35 -19.64
CA LEU A 124 -29.89 -10.03 -18.63
C LEU A 124 -28.92 -9.06 -17.94
N LEU A 125 -29.13 -8.83 -16.64
CA LEU A 125 -28.23 -8.03 -15.83
C LEU A 125 -26.94 -8.80 -15.51
N LEU A 126 -25.84 -8.33 -16.08
CA LEU A 126 -24.49 -8.82 -15.85
C LEU A 126 -23.70 -7.87 -14.94
N GLU A 127 -22.99 -8.46 -13.99
CA GLU A 127 -22.15 -7.81 -13.01
C GLU A 127 -20.74 -8.41 -13.08
N ILE A 128 -19.73 -7.63 -12.69
CA ILE A 128 -18.38 -8.13 -12.53
C ILE A 128 -18.18 -8.55 -11.09
N ASP A 129 -17.67 -9.76 -10.91
CA ASP A 129 -17.40 -10.37 -9.62
C ASP A 129 -15.97 -10.89 -9.57
N HIS A 130 -15.43 -11.01 -8.35
CA HIS A 130 -14.10 -11.57 -8.12
C HIS A 130 -14.17 -13.09 -7.96
N ILE A 131 -13.36 -13.84 -8.71
CA ILE A 131 -13.24 -15.30 -8.60
C ILE A 131 -12.85 -15.67 -7.16
N VAL A 132 -11.73 -15.13 -6.69
CA VAL A 132 -11.35 -15.09 -5.28
C VAL A 132 -11.95 -13.81 -4.66
N PRO A 133 -12.87 -13.90 -3.69
CA PRO A 133 -13.45 -12.72 -3.04
C PRO A 133 -12.38 -11.84 -2.37
N ILE A 134 -12.59 -10.52 -2.37
CA ILE A 134 -11.69 -9.56 -1.70
C ILE A 134 -11.49 -9.90 -0.22
N SER A 135 -12.55 -10.37 0.47
CA SER A 135 -12.47 -10.79 1.88
C SER A 135 -11.54 -11.98 2.14
N ARG A 136 -11.11 -12.68 1.07
CA ARG A 136 -10.14 -13.79 1.12
C ARG A 136 -8.81 -13.43 0.44
N GLY A 137 -8.52 -12.15 0.27
CA GLY A 137 -7.29 -11.65 -0.34
C GLY A 137 -7.31 -11.60 -1.88
N GLY A 138 -8.48 -11.75 -2.49
CA GLY A 138 -8.61 -11.58 -3.94
C GLY A 138 -8.41 -10.13 -4.38
N LYS A 139 -7.72 -9.95 -5.51
CA LYS A 139 -7.40 -8.63 -6.07
C LYS A 139 -8.28 -8.25 -7.25
N THR A 140 -8.46 -6.96 -7.48
CA THR A 140 -9.14 -6.39 -8.66
C THR A 140 -8.15 -6.36 -9.83
N GLU A 141 -7.86 -7.53 -10.35
CA GLU A 141 -6.96 -7.77 -11.48
C GLU A 141 -7.72 -8.61 -12.52
N VAL A 142 -7.43 -8.41 -13.80
CA VAL A 142 -8.22 -9.00 -14.91
C VAL A 142 -8.42 -10.50 -14.74
N GLU A 143 -7.38 -11.21 -14.32
CA GLU A 143 -7.32 -12.65 -14.13
C GLU A 143 -8.24 -13.14 -13.01
N ASN A 144 -8.49 -12.31 -12.00
CA ASN A 144 -9.36 -12.62 -10.87
C ASN A 144 -10.79 -12.07 -11.04
N LEU A 145 -11.09 -11.42 -12.16
CA LEU A 145 -12.43 -10.88 -12.45
C LEU A 145 -13.17 -11.75 -13.45
N GLN A 146 -14.49 -11.84 -13.28
CA GLN A 146 -15.38 -12.58 -14.17
C GLN A 146 -16.74 -11.90 -14.28
N THR A 147 -17.37 -12.08 -15.44
CA THR A 147 -18.74 -11.64 -15.70
C THR A 147 -19.74 -12.68 -15.20
N LEU A 148 -20.66 -12.28 -14.31
CA LEU A 148 -21.72 -13.13 -13.78
C LEU A 148 -23.09 -12.45 -13.94
N ARG A 149 -24.14 -13.23 -14.22
CA ARG A 149 -25.51 -12.73 -14.07
C ARG A 149 -25.83 -12.52 -12.59
N TRP A 150 -26.68 -11.54 -12.28
CA TRP A 150 -27.03 -11.17 -10.91
C TRP A 150 -27.43 -12.36 -10.01
N LYS A 151 -28.20 -13.33 -10.54
CA LYS A 151 -28.60 -14.55 -9.80
C LYS A 151 -27.39 -15.42 -9.42
N CYS A 152 -26.45 -15.60 -10.35
CA CYS A 152 -25.24 -16.39 -10.11
C CYS A 152 -24.31 -15.67 -9.14
N ASN A 153 -24.15 -14.35 -9.31
CA ASN A 153 -23.34 -13.53 -8.41
C ASN A 153 -23.84 -13.62 -6.95
N ARG A 154 -25.15 -13.40 -6.74
CA ARG A 154 -25.78 -13.52 -5.41
C ARG A 154 -25.63 -14.92 -4.80
N ARG A 155 -25.75 -15.98 -5.61
CA ARG A 155 -25.59 -17.36 -5.15
C ARG A 155 -24.14 -17.67 -4.73
N LYS A 156 -23.15 -17.13 -5.46
CA LYS A 156 -21.73 -17.26 -5.13
C LYS A 156 -21.39 -16.53 -3.84
N GLY A 157 -21.72 -15.24 -3.75
CA GLY A 157 -21.36 -14.40 -2.60
C GLY A 157 -19.86 -14.44 -2.29
N ALA A 158 -19.50 -14.56 -1.01
CA ALA A 158 -18.12 -14.61 -0.55
C ALA A 158 -17.50 -16.03 -0.56
N LYS A 159 -18.05 -16.97 -1.34
CA LYS A 159 -17.51 -18.32 -1.48
C LYS A 159 -16.45 -18.37 -2.57
N LEU A 160 -15.43 -19.20 -2.36
CA LEU A 160 -14.58 -19.66 -3.45
C LEU A 160 -15.41 -20.63 -4.28
N VAL A 161 -15.57 -20.35 -5.57
CA VAL A 161 -16.12 -21.33 -6.50
C VAL A 161 -14.91 -21.98 -7.12
N VAL A 162 -14.62 -23.20 -6.66
CA VAL A 162 -13.64 -24.11 -7.28
C VAL A 162 -14.30 -24.76 -8.48
#